data_AF-Q07WY1-F1
#
_entry.id   AF-Q07WY1-F1
#
_cell.length_a   1.000
_cell.length_b   1.000
_cell.length_c   1.000
_cell.angle_alpha   90.00
_cell.angle_beta   90.00
_cell.angle_gamma   90.00
#
_symmetry.space_group_name_H-M   'P 1'
#
loop_
_entity.id
_entity.type
_entity.pdbx_description
1 polymer ?
#
loop_
_entity_poly.entity_id
_entity_poly.type
_entity_poly.pdbx_seq_one_letter_code
_entity_poly.pdbx_strand_id
1 'polypeptide(L)' 'MTPALNQQSLGLLIKETRNNAALTQDVAAMLCGVTKKTLIRVEKGNDVYISTVFKILNGLGISIDAAQNHNADPKVWY' A
#
# COMPACT_ATOMS: atom_id res chain seq x y z
N MET A 1 6.77 -1.56 17.46
CA MET A 1 6.56 -2.77 16.63
C MET A 1 6.41 -2.30 15.20
N THR A 2 7.29 -2.69 14.28
CA THR A 2 7.07 -2.42 12.85
C THR A 2 5.86 -3.22 12.38
N PRO A 3 4.83 -2.59 11.81
CA PRO A 3 3.66 -3.32 11.34
C PRO A 3 4.06 -4.34 10.28
N ALA A 4 3.44 -5.52 10.31
CA ALA A 4 3.69 -6.56 9.32
C ALA A 4 3.31 -6.05 7.92
N LEU A 5 4.16 -6.30 6.93
CA LEU A 5 3.89 -5.98 5.53
C LEU A 5 2.76 -6.89 5.01
N ASN A 6 1.56 -6.32 4.82
CA ASN A 6 0.36 -7.03 4.38
C ASN A 6 -0.60 -6.07 3.66
N GLN A 7 -1.72 -6.59 3.15
CA GLN A 7 -2.70 -5.80 2.40
C GLN A 7 -3.32 -4.69 3.26
N GLN A 8 -3.51 -4.93 4.56
CA GLN A 8 -4.13 -3.97 5.48
C GLN A 8 -3.20 -2.78 5.74
N SER A 9 -1.91 -3.03 5.99
CA SER A 9 -0.92 -1.97 6.22
C SER A 9 -0.71 -1.14 4.95
N LEU A 10 -0.64 -1.77 3.77
CA LEU A 10 -0.57 -1.04 2.50
C LEU A 10 -1.84 -0.23 2.20
N GLY A 11 -3.01 -0.82 2.44
CA GLY A 11 -4.30 -0.13 2.28
C GLY A 11 -4.43 1.10 3.19
N LEU A 12 -3.95 0.98 4.43
CA LEU A 12 -3.92 2.09 5.38
C LEU A 12 -2.98 3.21 4.91
N LEU A 13 -1.75 2.87 4.49
CA LEU A 13 -0.79 3.84 3.94
C LEU A 13 -1.41 4.64 2.79
N ILE A 14 -2.02 3.96 1.82
CA ILE A 14 -2.71 4.59 0.68
C ILE A 14 -3.82 5.54 1.15
N LYS A 15 -4.64 5.11 2.11
CA LYS A 15 -5.73 5.90 2.66
C LYS A 15 -5.22 7.16 3.36
N GLU A 16 -4.15 7.03 4.14
CA GLU A 16 -3.52 8.14 4.86
C GLU A 16 -2.90 9.14 3.89
N THR A 17 -2.15 8.69 2.89
CA THR A 17 -1.60 9.57 1.84
C THR A 17 -2.71 10.32 1.12
N ARG A 18 -3.81 9.63 0.75
CA ARG A 18 -4.96 10.28 0.12
C ARG A 18 -5.58 11.36 1.02
N ASN A 19 -5.79 11.04 2.30
CA ASN A 19 -6.37 11.98 3.27
C ASN A 19 -5.47 13.20 3.51
N ASN A 20 -4.15 13.00 3.60
CA ASN A 20 -3.17 14.07 3.77
C ASN A 20 -3.14 15.02 2.57
N ALA A 21 -3.42 14.50 1.37
CA ALA A 21 -3.60 15.30 0.15
C ALA A 21 -5.02 15.92 0.02
N ALA A 22 -5.89 15.75 1.02
CA ALA A 22 -7.28 16.20 1.01
C ALA A 22 -8.10 15.70 -0.19
N LEU A 23 -7.74 14.54 -0.75
CA LEU A 23 -8.40 13.97 -1.92
C LEU A 23 -9.60 13.12 -1.50
N THR A 24 -10.73 13.29 -2.19
CA THR A 24 -11.83 12.33 -2.11
C THR A 24 -11.43 11.02 -2.81
N GLN A 25 -12.11 9.93 -2.48
CA GLN A 25 -11.87 8.65 -3.15
C GLN A 25 -12.18 8.71 -4.65
N ASP A 26 -13.14 9.52 -5.09
CA ASP A 26 -13.44 9.69 -6.51
C ASP A 26 -12.28 10.38 -7.25
N VAL A 27 -11.77 11.48 -6.70
CA VAL A 27 -10.66 12.23 -7.31
C VAL A 27 -9.39 11.38 -7.33
N ALA A 28 -9.03 10.74 -6.22
CA ALA A 28 -7.86 9.88 -6.15
C ALA A 28 -7.95 8.68 -7.11
N ALA A 29 -9.12 8.06 -7.23
CA ALA A 29 -9.32 6.94 -8.15
C ALA A 29 -9.14 7.38 -9.61
N MET A 30 -9.66 8.56 -9.97
CA MET A 30 -9.48 9.16 -11.28
C MET A 30 -7.99 9.43 -11.58
N LEU A 31 -7.25 10.03 -10.64
CA LEU A 31 -5.80 10.28 -10.78
C LEU A 31 -5.00 8.99 -10.97
N CYS A 32 -5.40 7.92 -10.28
CA CYS A 32 -4.73 6.62 -10.35
C CYS A 32 -5.16 5.76 -11.55
N GLY A 33 -6.15 6.20 -12.34
CA GLY A 33 -6.70 5.42 -13.45
C GLY A 33 -7.41 4.14 -13.01
N VAL A 34 -8.10 4.18 -11.86
CA VAL A 34 -8.89 3.06 -11.31
C VAL A 34 -10.32 3.50 -10.99
N THR A 35 -11.21 2.54 -10.74
CA THR A 35 -12.56 2.88 -10.26
C THR A 35 -12.55 3.25 -8.77
N LYS A 36 -13.49 4.10 -8.32
CA LYS A 36 -13.68 4.39 -6.88
C LYS A 36 -13.83 3.11 -6.05
N LYS A 37 -14.59 2.13 -6.55
CA LYS A 37 -14.80 0.84 -5.89
C LYS A 37 -13.47 0.09 -5.72
N THR A 38 -12.60 0.13 -6.72
CA THR A 38 -11.26 -0.47 -6.66
C THR A 38 -10.42 0.19 -5.58
N LEU A 39 -10.38 1.53 -5.54
CA LEU A 39 -9.63 2.27 -4.52
C LEU A 39 -10.15 1.95 -3.11
N ILE A 40 -11.47 1.94 -2.89
CA ILE A 40 -12.08 1.57 -1.61
C ILE A 40 -11.68 0.16 -1.18
N ARG A 41 -11.64 -0.81 -2.10
CA ARG A 41 -11.23 -2.19 -1.79
C ARG A 41 -9.76 -2.22 -1.34
N VAL A 42 -8.89 -1.49 -2.02
CA VAL A 42 -7.47 -1.39 -1.68
C VAL A 42 -7.29 -0.75 -0.30
N GLU A 43 -7.96 0.37 -0.03
CA GLU A 43 -7.91 1.05 1.29
C GLU A 43 -8.43 0.20 2.45
N LYS A 44 -9.30 -0.78 2.16
CA LYS A 44 -9.80 -1.75 3.14
C LYS A 44 -8.91 -2.98 3.30
N GLY A 45 -7.83 -3.11 2.52
CA GLY A 45 -6.94 -4.26 2.54
C GLY A 45 -7.57 -5.54 1.96
N ASN A 46 -8.54 -5.41 1.06
CA ASN A 46 -9.09 -6.56 0.35
C ASN A 46 -8.06 -7.13 -0.63
N ASP A 47 -8.23 -8.41 -0.95
CA ASP A 47 -7.44 -9.02 -2.01
C ASP A 47 -7.74 -8.38 -3.37
N VAL A 48 -6.68 -7.93 -4.02
CA VAL A 48 -6.65 -7.19 -5.28
C VAL A 48 -5.32 -7.48 -5.98
N TYR A 49 -5.33 -7.43 -7.30
CA TYR A 49 -4.10 -7.62 -8.07
C TYR A 49 -3.03 -6.62 -7.67
N ILE A 50 -1.80 -7.09 -7.48
CA ILE A 50 -0.65 -6.24 -7.15
C ILE A 50 -0.43 -5.13 -8.18
N SER A 51 -0.75 -5.38 -9.46
CA SER A 51 -0.69 -4.37 -10.52
C SER A 51 -1.64 -3.18 -10.28
N THR A 52 -2.79 -3.42 -9.64
CA THR A 52 -3.73 -2.38 -9.23
C THR A 52 -3.12 -1.54 -8.10
N VAL A 53 -2.46 -2.19 -7.14
CA VAL A 53 -1.79 -1.52 -6.04
C VAL A 53 -0.68 -0.61 -6.58
N PHE A 54 0.18 -1.12 -7.47
CA PHE A 54 1.24 -0.29 -8.08
C PHE A 54 0.72 0.89 -8.88
N LYS A 55 -0.40 0.74 -9.61
CA LYS A 55 -1.04 1.89 -10.28
C LYS A 55 -1.45 2.98 -9.29
N ILE A 56 -2.05 2.58 -8.17
CA ILE A 56 -2.49 3.53 -7.13
C ILE A 56 -1.29 4.19 -6.44
N LEU A 57 -0.27 3.42 -6.10
CA LEU A 57 0.96 3.94 -5.49
C LEU A 57 1.60 4.99 -6.41
N ASN A 58 1.78 4.67 -7.70
CA ASN A 58 2.32 5.61 -8.68
C ASN A 58 1.42 6.85 -8.83
N GLY A 59 0.11 6.67 -8.94
CA GLY A 59 -0.85 7.78 -9.07
C GLY A 59 -0.91 8.71 -7.86
N LEU A 60 -0.58 8.23 -6.67
CA LEU A 60 -0.47 9.03 -5.44
C LEU A 60 0.96 9.49 -5.12
N GLY A 61 1.94 9.17 -5.97
CA GLY A 61 3.35 9.52 -5.73
C GLY A 61 4.00 8.76 -4.57
N ILE A 62 3.49 7.58 -4.23
CA ILE A 62 4.04 6.72 -3.17
C ILE A 62 5.12 5.82 -3.77
N SER A 63 6.33 5.89 -3.21
CA SER A 63 7.44 4.98 -3.52
C SER A 63 7.55 3.90 -2.44
N ILE A 64 7.90 2.67 -2.84
CA ILE A 64 8.14 1.55 -1.93
C ILE A 64 9.54 1.02 -2.16
N ASP A 65 10.33 0.95 -1.08
CA ASP A 65 11.62 0.29 -1.04
C ASP A 65 11.53 -0.99 -0.21
N ALA A 66 11.97 -2.10 -0.80
CA ALA A 66 12.05 -3.38 -0.10
C ALA A 66 13.42 -3.53 0.56
N ALA A 67 13.44 -3.66 1.89
CA ALA A 67 14.64 -3.95 2.67
C ALA A 67 14.60 -5.38 3.22
N GLN A 68 15.73 -6.09 3.14
CA GLN A 68 15.87 -7.38 3.82
C GLN A 68 16.07 -7.13 5.30
N ASN A 69 15.21 -7.73 6.13
CA ASN A 69 15.43 -7.74 7.57
C ASN A 69 16.44 -8.85 7.87
N HIS A 70 17.74 -8.50 7.92
CA HIS A 70 18.79 -9.44 8.33
C HIS A 70 18.74 -9.62 9.86
N ASN A 71 17.60 -10.07 10.38
CA ASN A 71 17.46 -10.60 11.73
C ASN A 71 17.31 -12.12 11.63
N ALA A 72 18.25 -12.74 10.93
CA ALA A 72 18.54 -14.15 11.09
C ALA A 72 19.75 -14.19 12.02
N ASP A 73 19.51 -14.48 13.30
CA ASP A 73 20.54 -14.92 14.22
C ASP A 73 21.33 -16.03 13.50
N PRO A 74 22.65 -15.85 13.24
CA PRO A 74 23.42 -16.88 12.56
C PRO A 74 23.38 -18.11 13.44
N LYS A 75 22.59 -19.10 13.02
CA LYS A 75 22.34 -20.36 13.72
C LYS A 75 23.69 -20.98 14.11
N VAL A 76 24.13 -20.75 15.34
CA VAL A 76 25.34 -21.37 15.90
C VAL A 76 24.94 -22.80 16.25
N TRP A 77 25.28 -23.74 15.36
CA TRP A 77 25.28 -25.16 15.70
C TRP A 77 26.60 -25.45 16.45
N TYR A 78 26.49 -25.79 17.74
CA TYR A 78 27.56 -26.47 18.48
C TYR A 78 27.55 -27.97 18.14
#